data_AF-A0A835APA4-F1
#
_entry.id   AF-A0A835APA4-F1
#
_cell.length_a   1.000
_cell.length_b   1.000
_cell.length_c   1.000
_cell.angle_alpha   90.00
_cell.angle_beta   90.00
_cell.angle_gamma   90.00
#
_symmetry.space_group_name_H-M   'P 1'
#
loop_
_entity.id
_entity.type
_entity.pdbx_description
1 polymer ?
#
loop_
_entity_poly.entity_id
_entity_poly.type
_entity_poly.pdbx_seq_one_letter_code
_entity_poly.pdbx_strand_id
1 'polypeptide(L)'
;MDLGSLLPGNGMEQLWTVKPIQEHNQRIRATVLTCILWNIWKCRNDKVFGGEDEANGQIARRCFDDLLLWSHRCNSPMDRDRIVEWSSFFIRE
;
A
#
# COMPACT_ATOMS: atom_id res chain seq x y z
N MET A 1 1.02 11.15 2.72
CA MET A 1 -0.16 10.81 3.52
C MET A 1 -0.20 11.82 4.66
N ASP A 2 -1.15 12.75 4.69
CA ASP A 2 -1.20 13.77 5.75
C ASP A 2 -1.96 13.22 6.95
N LEU A 3 -1.22 12.69 7.93
CA LEU A 3 -1.78 12.20 9.20
C LEU A 3 -2.16 13.35 10.15
N GLY A 4 -1.84 14.60 9.82
CA GLY A 4 -2.13 15.77 10.66
C GLY A 4 -3.61 16.11 10.80
N SER A 5 -4.47 15.55 9.94
CA SER A 5 -5.93 15.74 10.00
C SER A 5 -6.66 14.72 10.88
N LEU A 6 -5.97 13.72 11.43
CA LEU A 6 -6.58 12.76 12.36
C LEU A 6 -6.72 13.44 13.73
N LEU A 7 -7.95 13.82 14.08
CA LEU A 7 -8.26 14.47 15.34
C LEU A 7 -7.77 13.61 16.53
N PRO A 8 -7.13 14.19 17.57
CA PRO A 8 -6.42 13.41 18.61
C PRO A 8 -7.31 12.53 19.50
N GLY A 9 -8.63 12.52 19.30
CA GLY A 9 -9.60 11.88 20.18
C GLY A 9 -10.34 10.68 19.59
N ASN A 10 -10.22 10.39 18.29
CA ASN A 10 -10.99 9.34 17.64
C ASN A 10 -10.03 8.35 16.99
N GLY A 11 -9.93 7.15 17.58
CA GLY A 11 -8.98 6.11 17.22
C GLY A 11 -9.11 5.56 15.80
N MET A 12 -8.47 4.41 15.56
CA MET A 12 -8.35 3.72 14.26
C MET A 12 -9.65 3.66 13.44
N GLU A 13 -10.82 3.75 14.08
CA GLU A 13 -12.13 3.88 13.45
C GLU A 13 -12.22 4.96 12.36
N GLN A 14 -11.50 6.09 12.51
CA GLN A 14 -11.50 7.12 11.47
C GLN A 14 -10.77 6.69 10.19
N LEU A 15 -9.81 5.75 10.25
CA LEU A 15 -9.15 5.25 9.05
C LEU A 15 -10.13 4.65 8.05
N TRP A 16 -11.25 4.07 8.52
CA TRP A 16 -12.29 3.51 7.65
C TRP A 16 -13.07 4.59 6.90
N THR A 17 -13.11 5.81 7.44
CA THR A 17 -13.82 6.96 6.83
C THR A 17 -12.91 7.80 5.93
N VAL A 18 -11.61 7.77 6.18
CA VAL A 18 -10.61 8.41 5.34
C VAL A 18 -10.52 7.65 4.02
N LYS A 19 -10.37 8.37 2.90
CA LYS A 19 -9.92 7.79 1.64
C LYS A 19 -8.39 7.87 1.61
N PRO A 20 -7.65 6.85 2.09
CA PRO A 20 -6.19 6.93 2.23
C PRO A 20 -5.49 7.05 0.88
N ILE A 21 -6.14 6.60 -0.19
CA ILE A 21 -5.63 6.64 -1.57
C ILE A 21 -6.53 7.53 -2.42
N GLN A 22 -5.98 8.68 -2.83
CA GLN A 22 -6.64 9.60 -3.77
C GLN A 22 -6.43 9.17 -5.22
N GLU A 23 -6.88 7.97 -5.54
CA GLU A 23 -6.90 7.42 -6.92
C GLU A 23 -8.34 7.33 -7.42
N HIS A 24 -8.58 7.94 -8.59
CA HIS A 24 -9.90 8.00 -9.21
C HIS A 24 -10.21 6.73 -10.00
N ASN A 25 -9.20 6.11 -10.59
CA ASN A 25 -9.36 4.84 -11.29
C ASN A 25 -9.56 3.72 -10.26
N GLN A 26 -10.79 3.20 -10.17
CA GLN A 26 -11.16 2.17 -9.20
C GLN A 26 -10.30 0.92 -9.29
N ARG A 27 -9.88 0.53 -10.51
CA ARG A 27 -9.02 -0.65 -10.72
C ARG A 27 -7.64 -0.41 -10.11
N ILE A 28 -7.00 0.71 -10.45
CA ILE A 28 -5.69 1.10 -9.92
C ILE A 28 -5.75 1.21 -8.40
N ARG A 29 -6.78 1.87 -7.86
CA ARG A 29 -6.98 1.98 -6.42
C ARG A 29 -7.09 0.61 -5.73
N ALA A 30 -7.89 -0.30 -6.29
CA ALA A 30 -8.04 -1.65 -5.74
C ALA A 30 -6.73 -2.43 -5.80
N THR A 31 -5.98 -2.33 -6.90
CA THR A 31 -4.64 -2.90 -7.06
C THR A 31 -3.68 -2.39 -6.00
N VAL A 32 -3.59 -1.07 -5.79
CA VAL A 32 -2.69 -0.50 -4.77
C VAL A 32 -3.10 -0.91 -3.36
N LEU A 33 -4.39 -0.82 -3.02
CA LEU A 33 -4.90 -1.26 -1.71
C LEU A 33 -4.63 -2.75 -1.45
N THR A 34 -4.86 -3.59 -2.46
CA THR A 34 -4.65 -5.04 -2.32
C THR A 34 -3.17 -5.34 -2.07
N CYS A 35 -2.25 -4.67 -2.78
CA CYS A 35 -0.80 -4.84 -2.56
C CYS A 35 -0.39 -4.47 -1.13
N ILE A 36 -0.87 -3.33 -0.63
CA ILE A 36 -0.56 -2.86 0.74
C ILE A 36 -1.12 -3.84 1.78
N LEU A 37 -2.42 -4.14 1.70
CA LEU A 37 -3.09 -5.02 2.66
C LEU A 37 -2.50 -6.43 2.65
N TRP A 38 -2.11 -6.91 1.47
CA TRP A 38 -1.46 -8.21 1.31
C TRP A 38 -0.10 -8.27 2.03
N ASN A 39 0.75 -7.25 1.86
CA ASN A 39 2.06 -7.23 2.51
C ASN A 39 1.96 -7.01 4.04
N ILE A 40 0.99 -6.23 4.52
CA ILE A 40 0.67 -6.13 5.96
C ILE A 40 0.22 -7.49 6.51
N TRP A 41 -0.70 -8.15 5.81
CA TRP A 41 -1.18 -9.47 6.21
C TRP A 41 -0.04 -10.49 6.26
N LYS A 42 0.84 -10.48 5.24
CA LYS A 42 2.01 -11.38 5.17
C LYS A 42 2.98 -11.15 6.33
N CYS A 43 3.37 -9.91 6.60
CA CYS A 43 4.21 -9.58 7.76
C CYS A 43 3.58 -10.08 9.09
N ARG A 44 2.27 -9.85 9.29
CA ARG A 44 1.58 -10.34 10.47
C ARG A 44 1.57 -11.87 10.56
N ASN A 45 1.39 -12.54 9.43
CA ASN A 45 1.44 -14.00 9.35
C ASN A 45 2.83 -14.52 9.72
N ASP A 46 3.89 -13.94 9.17
CA ASP A 46 5.28 -14.31 9.43
C ASP A 46 5.65 -14.07 10.90
N LYS A 47 5.13 -13.00 11.51
CA LYS A 47 5.26 -12.75 12.95
C LYS A 47 4.57 -13.79 13.83
N VAL A 48 3.32 -14.16 13.48
CA VAL A 48 2.51 -15.08 14.30
C VAL A 48 3.00 -16.53 14.17
N PHE A 49 3.38 -16.96 12.97
CA PHE A 49 3.71 -18.36 12.69
C PHE A 49 5.21 -18.63 12.56
N GLY A 50 6.00 -17.63 12.14
CA GLY A 50 7.45 -17.73 11.99
C GLY A 50 8.25 -17.06 13.12
N GLY A 51 7.63 -16.19 13.93
CA GLY A 51 8.31 -15.41 14.96
C GLY A 51 9.20 -14.30 14.39
N GLU A 52 9.05 -13.96 13.11
CA GLU A 52 9.84 -12.93 12.44
C GLU A 52 9.22 -11.55 12.68
N ASP A 53 9.99 -10.60 13.19
CA ASP A 53 9.58 -9.19 13.29
C ASP A 53 10.20 -8.40 12.14
N GLU A 54 9.43 -8.26 11.07
CA GLU A 54 9.89 -7.60 9.85
C GLU A 54 9.79 -6.08 9.97
N ALA A 55 10.86 -5.37 9.58
CA ALA A 55 10.88 -3.92 9.65
C ALA A 55 9.95 -3.30 8.61
N ASN A 56 9.31 -2.16 8.96
CA ASN A 56 8.43 -1.42 8.04
C ASN A 56 9.09 -1.12 6.69
N GLY A 57 10.39 -0.81 6.66
CA GLY A 57 11.14 -0.57 5.43
C GLY A 57 11.21 -1.80 4.50
N GLN A 58 11.25 -3.01 5.05
CA GLN A 58 11.20 -4.24 4.25
C GLN A 58 9.79 -4.46 3.67
N ILE A 59 8.74 -4.18 4.45
CA ILE A 59 7.34 -4.23 3.99
C ILE A 59 7.13 -3.20 2.87
N ALA A 60 7.60 -1.97 3.06
CA ALA A 60 7.54 -0.91 2.04
C ALA A 60 8.28 -1.33 0.76
N ARG A 61 9.49 -1.89 0.89
CA ARG A 61 10.24 -2.38 -0.26
C ARG A 61 9.50 -3.48 -1.03
N ARG A 62 8.87 -4.42 -0.33
CA ARG A 62 8.04 -5.45 -0.97
C ARG A 62 6.82 -4.84 -1.68
N CYS A 63 6.15 -3.85 -1.07
CA CYS A 63 5.07 -3.13 -1.74
C CYS A 63 5.54 -2.44 -3.04
N PHE A 64 6.73 -1.84 -3.05
CA PHE A 64 7.33 -1.26 -4.25
C PHE A 64 7.53 -2.34 -5.34
N ASP A 65 8.21 -3.44 -5.00
CA ASP A 65 8.55 -4.49 -5.95
C ASP A 65 7.28 -5.19 -6.48
N ASP A 66 6.28 -5.45 -5.62
CA ASP A 66 4.99 -6.05 -6.00
C ASP A 66 4.18 -5.15 -6.94
N LEU A 67 4.13 -3.84 -6.68
CA LEU A 67 3.45 -2.88 -7.57
C LEU A 67 4.16 -2.77 -8.91
N LEU A 68 5.49 -2.72 -8.91
CA LEU A 68 6.27 -2.72 -10.15
C LEU A 68 5.98 -3.98 -10.97
N LEU A 69 5.96 -5.16 -10.34
CA LEU A 69 5.58 -6.42 -10.97
C LEU A 69 4.15 -6.37 -11.54
N TRP A 70 3.21 -5.80 -10.79
CA TRP A 70 1.81 -5.69 -11.21
C TRP A 70 1.60 -4.71 -12.35
N SER A 71 2.45 -3.68 -12.48
CA SER A 71 2.41 -2.74 -13.60
C SER A 71 2.56 -3.46 -14.95
N HIS A 72 3.33 -4.56 -15.01
CA HIS A 72 3.49 -5.37 -16.22
C HIS A 72 2.22 -6.11 -16.66
N ARG A 73 1.22 -6.24 -15.77
CA ARG A 73 -0.09 -6.82 -16.10
C ARG A 73 -1.08 -5.79 -16.66
N CYS A 74 -0.73 -4.51 -16.68
CA CYS A 74 -1.56 -3.47 -17.24
C CYS A 74 -1.45 -3.45 -18.77
N ASN A 75 -2.59 -3.59 -19.46
CA ASN A 75 -2.66 -3.47 -20.92
C ASN A 75 -2.63 -2.01 -21.40
N SER A 76 -3.03 -1.07 -20.54
CA SER A 76 -3.02 0.36 -20.83
C SER A 76 -1.69 0.97 -20.36
N PRO A 77 -0.95 1.67 -21.24
CA PRO A 77 0.25 2.41 -20.83
C PRO A 77 -0.01 3.42 -19.72
N MET A 78 -1.17 4.10 -19.76
CA MET A 78 -1.56 5.05 -18.72
C MET A 78 -1.77 4.37 -17.36
N ASP A 79 -2.41 3.21 -17.34
CA ASP A 79 -2.62 2.44 -16.10
C ASP A 79 -1.30 1.93 -15.54
N ARG A 80 -0.40 1.45 -16.40
CA ARG A 80 0.95 1.03 -16.02
C ARG A 80 1.71 2.18 -15.37
N ASP A 81 1.74 3.33 -16.03
CA ASP A 81 2.49 4.50 -15.56
C ASP A 81 1.93 4.99 -14.21
N ARG A 82 0.60 4.91 -14.00
CA ARG A 82 -0.04 5.18 -12.70
C ARG A 82 0.38 4.19 -11.60
N ILE A 83 0.45 2.90 -11.90
CA ILE A 83 0.93 1.90 -10.91
C ILE A 83 2.39 2.16 -10.55
N VAL A 84 3.23 2.51 -11.52
CA VAL A 84 4.65 2.86 -11.29
C VAL A 84 4.77 4.14 -10.46
N GLU A 85 3.94 5.15 -10.71
CA GLU A 85 3.86 6.35 -9.88
C GLU A 85 3.49 5.97 -8.43
N TRP A 86 2.47 5.12 -8.25
CA TRP A 86 2.09 4.64 -6.92
C TRP A 86 3.17 3.82 -6.22
N SER A 87 3.96 3.01 -6.95
CA SER A 87 5.06 2.26 -6.34
C SER A 87 6.12 3.19 -5.76
N SER A 88 6.40 4.31 -6.42
CA SER A 88 7.45 5.25 -5.99
C SER A 88 7.24 5.84 -4.58
N PHE A 89 6.00 5.85 -4.06
CA PHE A 89 5.72 6.26 -2.68
C PHE A 89 6.47 5.44 -1.64
N PHE A 90 6.75 4.16 -1.93
CA PHE A 90 7.42 3.25 -1.03
C PHE A 90 8.95 3.31 -1.07
N ILE A 91 9.54 4.13 -1.96
CA ILE A 91 11.01 4.32 -2.02
C ILE A 91 11.51 5.25 -0.92
N ARG A 92 10.64 6.10 -0.36
CA ARG A 92 11.02 7.20 0.56
C ARG A 92 10.85 6.89 2.06
N GLU A 93 10.53 5.65 2.40
CA GLU A 93 10.36 5.17 3.79
C GLU A 93 11.63 4.49 4.30
#